data_AF-A0A932XGJ4-F1
#
_entry.id   AF-A0A932XGJ4-F1
#
_cell.length_a   1.000
_cell.length_b   1.000
_cell.length_c   1.000
_cell.angle_alpha   90.00
_cell.angle_beta   90.00
_cell.angle_gamma   90.00
#
_symmetry.space_group_name_H-M   'P 1'
#
loop_
_entity.id
_entity.type
_entity.pdbx_description
1 polymer ?
#
loop_
_entity_poly.entity_id
_entity_poly.type
_entity_poly.pdbx_seq_one_letter_code
_entity_poly.pdbx_strand_id
1 'polypeptide(L)'
;MYSQILRLIFLGAVNHQITKIIVDSTLFRSCRETCAAIHPKLGELVSCHLCFGTWVGFWLAAVFRPRFLQAAPPAGVSPETGYWFGTAANFLADSFLISMTGRFFNEVLGLLQREVKVRDEQAELIESTREVVEETKTPAPVINGNGFTVPAITR
;
A
#
# COMPACT_ATOMS: atom_id res chain seq x y z
N MET A 1 16.87 15.40 14.11
CA MET A 1 16.87 14.26 13.16
C MET A 1 15.54 13.52 13.16
N TYR A 2 15.04 13.04 14.32
CA TYR A 2 13.74 12.36 14.43
C TYR A 2 12.56 13.12 13.82
N SER A 3 12.48 14.44 14.01
CA SER A 3 11.40 15.26 13.43
C SER A 3 11.37 15.25 11.89
N GLN A 4 12.53 15.14 11.24
CA GLN A 4 12.63 15.12 9.78
C GLN A 4 12.19 13.76 9.22
N ILE A 5 12.62 12.68 9.87
CA ILE A 5 12.24 11.31 9.47
C ILE A 5 10.73 11.13 9.61
N LEU A 6 10.14 11.53 10.73
CA LEU A 6 8.69 11.45 10.93
C LEU A 6 7.92 12.29 9.91
N ARG A 7 8.43 13.48 9.56
CA ARG A 7 7.82 14.33 8.52
C ARG A 7 7.89 13.67 7.15
N LEU A 8 9.00 13.03 6.80
CA LEU A 8 9.14 12.28 5.56
C LEU A 8 8.17 11.09 5.51
N ILE A 9 8.10 10.30 6.58
CA ILE A 9 7.16 9.18 6.71
C ILE A 9 5.72 9.66 6.55
N PHE A 10 5.35 10.76 7.23
CA PHE A 10 4.02 11.33 7.14
C PHE A 10 3.69 11.82 5.72
N LEU A 11 4.60 12.56 5.07
CA LEU A 11 4.41 13.02 3.69
C LEU A 11 4.33 11.85 2.71
N GLY A 12 5.14 10.80 2.90
CA GLY A 12 5.06 9.57 2.12
C GLY A 12 3.73 8.84 2.31
N ALA A 13 3.21 8.77 3.53
CA ALA A 13 1.91 8.17 3.82
C ALA A 13 0.76 8.99 3.20
N VAL A 14 0.82 10.32 3.28
CA VAL A 14 -0.14 11.23 2.61
C VAL A 14 -0.06 11.06 1.08
N ASN A 15 1.15 11.00 0.51
CA ASN A 15 1.36 10.74 -0.91
C ASN A 15 0.70 9.42 -1.34
N HIS A 16 0.93 8.35 -0.57
CA HIS A 16 0.32 7.05 -0.78
C HIS A 16 -1.22 7.13 -0.75
N GLN A 17 -1.80 7.74 0.30
CA GLN A 17 -3.26 7.82 0.45
C GLN A 17 -3.92 8.62 -0.68
N ILE A 18 -3.36 9.79 -1.05
CA ILE A 18 -3.88 10.60 -2.16
C ILE A 18 -3.82 9.80 -3.46
N THR A 19 -2.69 9.16 -3.73
CA THR A 19 -2.51 8.34 -4.95
C THR A 19 -3.53 7.22 -5.00
N LYS A 20 -3.68 6.47 -3.90
CA LYS A 20 -4.64 5.37 -3.80
C LYS A 20 -6.08 5.84 -4.00
N ILE A 21 -6.47 6.93 -3.35
CA ILE A 21 -7.82 7.50 -3.50
C ILE A 21 -8.08 7.89 -4.96
N ILE A 22 -7.13 8.56 -5.63
CA ILE A 22 -7.37 9.05 -6.99
C ILE A 22 -7.30 7.92 -8.02
N VAL A 23 -6.41 6.95 -7.85
CA VAL A 23 -6.23 5.86 -8.82
C VAL A 23 -7.26 4.76 -8.65
N ASP A 24 -7.56 4.34 -7.42
CA ASP A 24 -8.42 3.18 -7.16
C ASP A 24 -9.89 3.56 -6.96
N SER A 25 -10.20 4.78 -6.49
CA SER A 25 -11.59 5.15 -6.24
C SER A 25 -12.38 5.27 -7.54
N THR A 26 -13.63 4.78 -7.48
CA THR A 26 -14.63 4.95 -8.53
C THR A 26 -15.07 6.40 -8.68
N LEU A 27 -14.95 7.23 -7.63
CA LEU A 27 -15.30 8.65 -7.67
C LEU A 27 -14.48 9.42 -8.70
N PHE A 28 -13.22 9.05 -8.90
CA PHE A 28 -12.32 9.70 -9.85
C PHE A 28 -12.29 9.01 -11.21
N ARG A 29 -13.10 7.98 -11.43
CA ARG A 29 -13.14 7.24 -12.70
C ARG A 29 -13.45 8.14 -13.89
N SER A 30 -14.49 8.97 -13.78
CA SER A 30 -14.87 9.91 -14.85
C SER A 30 -13.77 10.91 -15.16
N CYS A 31 -13.01 11.35 -14.15
CA CYS A 31 -11.85 12.22 -14.35
C CYS A 31 -10.75 11.50 -15.16
N ARG A 32 -10.42 10.25 -14.81
CA ARG A 32 -9.43 9.44 -15.54
C ARG A 32 -9.85 9.20 -17.00
N GLU A 33 -11.12 8.88 -17.22
CA GLU A 33 -11.69 8.69 -18.56
C GLU A 33 -11.67 9.98 -19.38
N THR A 34 -11.98 11.13 -18.75
CA THR A 34 -11.90 12.46 -19.40
C THR A 34 -10.46 12.79 -19.78
N CYS A 35 -9.49 12.58 -18.89
CA CYS A 35 -8.08 12.78 -19.20
C CYS A 35 -7.60 11.88 -20.35
N ALA A 36 -8.06 10.62 -20.39
CA ALA A 36 -7.75 9.69 -21.47
C ALA A 36 -8.35 10.13 -22.81
N ALA A 37 -9.56 10.69 -22.80
CA ALA A 37 -10.22 11.24 -23.99
C ALA A 37 -9.48 12.46 -24.56
N ILE A 38 -8.87 13.29 -23.71
CA ILE A 38 -8.04 14.43 -24.15
C ILE A 38 -6.73 13.93 -24.76
N HIS A 39 -6.01 13.04 -24.06
CA HIS A 39 -4.77 12.47 -24.56
C HIS A 39 -4.49 11.11 -23.92
N PRO A 40 -4.19 10.05 -24.70
CA PRO A 40 -4.04 8.69 -24.18
C PRO A 40 -2.93 8.57 -23.12
N LYS A 41 -1.78 9.22 -23.34
CA LYS A 41 -0.68 9.22 -22.35
C LYS A 41 -1.06 9.92 -21.03
N LEU A 42 -1.96 10.90 -21.07
CA LEU A 42 -2.39 11.60 -19.85
C LEU A 42 -3.32 10.69 -19.03
N GLY A 43 -4.21 9.95 -19.71
CA GLY A 43 -5.02 8.90 -19.08
C GLY A 43 -4.15 7.85 -18.37
N GLU A 44 -3.09 7.38 -19.03
CA GLU A 44 -2.13 6.43 -18.45
C GLU A 44 -1.39 7.04 -17.23
N LEU A 45 -0.98 8.31 -17.34
CA LEU A 45 -0.27 9.03 -16.26
C LEU A 45 -1.11 9.15 -14.99
N VAL A 46 -2.41 9.42 -15.11
CA VAL A 46 -3.34 9.55 -13.97
C VAL A 46 -3.82 8.19 -13.46
N SER A 47 -3.83 7.16 -14.31
CA SER A 47 -4.24 5.80 -13.93
C SER A 47 -3.11 4.96 -13.37
N CYS A 48 -1.85 5.35 -13.59
CA CYS A 48 -0.68 4.65 -13.07
C CYS A 48 -0.32 5.17 -11.67
N HIS A 49 -0.34 4.27 -10.68
CA HIS A 49 0.08 4.55 -9.30
C HIS A 49 1.48 5.19 -9.22
N LEU A 50 2.42 4.72 -10.04
CA LEU A 50 3.80 5.21 -10.01
C LEU A 50 3.92 6.62 -10.62
N CYS A 51 3.27 6.84 -11.76
CA CYS A 51 3.29 8.12 -12.44
C CYS A 51 2.58 9.19 -11.61
N PHE A 52 1.33 8.92 -11.23
CA PHE A 52 0.53 9.85 -10.46
C PHE A 52 1.14 10.11 -9.08
N GLY A 53 1.63 9.08 -8.38
CA GLY A 53 2.30 9.25 -7.09
C GLY A 53 3.61 10.06 -7.16
N THR A 54 4.30 10.07 -8.30
CA THR A 54 5.46 10.95 -8.50
C THR A 54 5.04 12.41 -8.63
N TRP A 55 3.94 12.68 -9.34
CA TRP A 55 3.38 14.03 -9.43
C TRP A 55 2.86 14.54 -8.09
N VAL A 56 2.15 13.70 -7.33
CA VAL A 56 1.70 14.05 -5.98
C VAL A 56 2.89 14.33 -5.06
N GLY A 57 3.95 13.50 -5.11
CA GLY A 57 5.19 13.75 -4.36
C GLY A 57 5.84 15.09 -4.69
N PHE A 58 5.88 15.46 -5.97
CA PHE A 58 6.37 16.76 -6.44
C PHE A 58 5.51 17.92 -5.93
N TRP A 59 4.19 17.79 -5.99
CA TRP A 59 3.26 18.79 -5.44
C TRP A 59 3.42 18.96 -3.93
N LEU A 60 3.56 17.85 -3.18
CA LEU A 60 3.79 17.89 -1.74
C LEU A 60 5.12 18.57 -1.40
N ALA A 61 6.19 18.28 -2.15
CA ALA A 61 7.46 18.99 -1.98
C ALA A 61 7.33 20.49 -2.29
N ALA A 62 6.54 20.86 -3.30
CA ALA A 62 6.38 22.25 -3.71
C ALA A 62 5.60 23.08 -2.66
N VAL A 63 4.54 22.48 -2.08
CA VAL A 63 3.68 23.11 -1.08
C VAL A 63 4.35 23.16 0.29
N PHE A 64 4.84 22.02 0.78
CA PHE A 64 5.38 21.94 2.14
C PHE A 64 6.85 22.36 2.25
N ARG A 65 7.55 22.45 1.12
CA ARG A 65 8.98 22.78 1.01
C ARG A 65 9.80 22.17 2.15
N PRO A 66 9.77 20.84 2.32
CA PRO A 66 10.66 20.21 3.27
C PRO A 66 12.11 20.54 2.89
N ARG A 67 13.02 20.36 3.84
CA ARG A 67 14.46 20.52 3.62
C ARG A 67 15.13 19.29 4.24
N PHE A 68 14.91 18.13 3.63
CA PHE A 68 15.48 16.89 4.15
C PHE A 68 16.95 16.78 3.78
N LEU A 69 17.26 17.14 2.54
CA LEU A 69 18.61 17.18 2.01
C LEU A 69 19.05 18.63 1.83
N GLN A 70 20.30 18.91 2.20
CA GLN A 70 20.99 20.16 1.90
C GLN A 70 22.15 19.82 0.99
N ALA A 71 21.94 19.93 -0.32
CA ALA A 71 22.99 19.84 -1.30
C ALA A 71 23.98 20.99 -1.07
N ALA A 72 25.25 20.65 -0.89
CA ALA A 72 26.31 21.64 -0.90
C ALA A 72 26.41 22.24 -2.32
N PRO A 73 26.64 23.56 -2.45
CA PRO A 73 26.85 24.16 -3.74
C PRO A 73 28.08 23.54 -4.43
N PRO A 74 28.02 23.24 -5.73
CA PRO A 74 29.16 22.72 -6.47
C PRO A 74 30.33 23.71 -6.42
N ALA A 75 31.53 23.20 -6.18
CA ALA A 75 32.74 24.01 -6.11
C ALA A 75 33.01 24.71 -7.45
N GLY A 76 33.32 26.01 -7.41
CA GLY A 76 33.70 26.78 -8.60
C GLY A 76 32.55 27.44 -9.38
N VAL A 77 31.31 27.36 -8.90
CA VAL A 77 30.17 28.06 -9.52
C VAL A 77 29.96 29.43 -8.89
N SER A 78 29.53 30.43 -9.69
CA SER A 78 29.22 31.77 -9.17
C SER A 78 28.13 31.72 -8.09
N PRO A 79 28.14 32.64 -7.10
CA PRO A 79 27.22 32.59 -5.96
C PRO A 79 25.73 32.55 -6.36
N GLU A 80 25.36 33.33 -7.37
CA GLU A 80 23.97 33.43 -7.86
C GLU A 80 23.52 32.14 -8.55
N THR A 81 24.36 31.59 -9.42
CA THR A 81 24.08 30.34 -10.15
C THR A 81 24.05 29.15 -9.19
N GLY A 82 24.98 29.10 -8.23
CA GLY A 82 25.03 28.06 -7.21
C GLY A 82 23.78 28.02 -6.32
N TYR A 83 23.19 29.17 -5.99
CA TYR A 83 21.96 29.25 -5.19
C TYR A 83 20.77 28.60 -5.88
N TRP A 84 20.55 28.93 -7.16
CA TRP A 84 19.43 28.38 -7.93
C TRP A 84 19.59 26.88 -8.19
N PHE A 85 20.79 26.43 -8.56
CA PHE A 85 21.06 25.00 -8.72
C PHE A 85 20.87 24.23 -7.42
N GLY A 86 21.38 24.75 -6.29
CA GLY A 86 21.18 24.12 -4.98
C GLY A 86 19.70 24.03 -4.60
N THR A 87 18.93 25.08 -4.84
CA THR A 87 17.49 25.11 -4.57
C THR A 87 16.73 24.10 -5.42
N ALA A 88 17.00 24.05 -6.73
CA ALA A 88 16.37 23.10 -7.63
C ALA A 88 16.76 21.65 -7.29
N ALA A 89 18.04 21.40 -7.00
CA ALA A 89 18.54 20.08 -6.63
C ALA A 89 17.90 19.58 -5.33
N ASN A 90 17.82 20.42 -4.29
CA ASN A 90 17.17 20.08 -3.02
C ASN A 90 15.69 19.75 -3.23
N PHE A 91 14.99 20.57 -4.01
CA PHE A 91 13.59 20.35 -4.31
C PHE A 91 13.34 19.03 -5.08
N LEU A 92 14.17 18.72 -6.08
CA LEU A 92 14.09 17.45 -6.82
C LEU A 92 14.39 16.25 -5.93
N ALA A 93 15.43 16.35 -5.08
CA ALA A 93 15.81 15.30 -4.17
C ALA A 93 14.72 15.04 -3.11
N ASP A 94 14.13 16.10 -2.56
CA ASP A 94 13.03 16.00 -1.59
C ASP A 94 11.75 15.44 -2.26
N SER A 95 11.42 15.88 -3.47
CA SER A 95 10.30 15.34 -4.26
C SER A 95 10.47 13.85 -4.52
N PHE A 96 11.67 13.44 -4.91
CA PHE A 96 12.01 12.06 -5.18
C PHE A 96 11.90 11.20 -3.90
N LEU A 97 12.43 11.69 -2.76
CA LEU A 97 12.33 10.99 -1.48
C LEU A 97 10.88 10.79 -1.03
N ILE A 98 10.02 11.79 -1.17
CA ILE A 98 8.59 11.68 -0.83
C ILE A 98 7.90 10.67 -1.75
N SER A 99 8.17 10.72 -3.06
CA SER A 99 7.61 9.77 -4.03
C SER A 99 8.03 8.32 -3.71
N MET A 100 9.32 8.10 -3.49
CA MET A 100 9.87 6.78 -3.15
C MET A 100 9.30 6.24 -1.84
N THR A 101 9.13 7.10 -0.84
CA THR A 101 8.53 6.70 0.45
C THR A 101 7.06 6.31 0.27
N GLY A 102 6.29 7.05 -0.54
CA GLY A 102 4.92 6.68 -0.89
C GLY A 102 4.84 5.34 -1.65
N ARG A 103 5.80 5.08 -2.55
CA ARG A 103 5.92 3.79 -3.23
C ARG A 103 6.25 2.65 -2.27
N PHE A 104 7.17 2.88 -1.34
CA PHE A 104 7.49 1.90 -0.31
C PHE A 104 6.26 1.51 0.49
N PHE A 105 5.40 2.46 0.85
CA PHE A 105 4.10 2.16 1.49
C PHE A 105 3.17 1.32 0.60
N ASN A 106 3.10 1.57 -0.71
CA ASN A 106 2.32 0.74 -1.63
C ASN A 106 2.78 -0.72 -1.59
N GLU A 107 4.09 -0.96 -1.66
CA GLU A 107 4.67 -2.30 -1.69
C GLU A 107 4.50 -3.01 -0.34
N VAL A 108 4.82 -2.35 0.78
CA VAL A 108 4.68 -2.91 2.13
C VAL A 108 3.22 -3.26 2.45
N LEU A 109 2.28 -2.35 2.17
CA LEU A 109 0.86 -2.63 2.42
C LEU A 109 0.33 -3.71 1.49
N GLY A 110 0.81 -3.77 0.25
CA GLY A 110 0.47 -4.85 -0.68
C GLY A 110 0.95 -6.22 -0.18
N LEU A 111 2.14 -6.31 0.40
CA LEU A 111 2.64 -7.54 1.02
C LEU A 111 1.82 -7.91 2.27
N LEU A 112 1.55 -6.95 3.16
CA LEU A 112 0.74 -7.18 4.36
C LEU A 112 -0.67 -7.67 4.01
N GLN A 113 -1.31 -7.08 2.99
CA GLN A 113 -2.63 -7.53 2.54
C GLN A 113 -2.61 -8.96 1.98
N ARG A 114 -1.52 -9.38 1.30
CA ARG A 114 -1.36 -10.76 0.84
C ARG A 114 -1.20 -11.73 2.00
N GLU A 115 -0.41 -11.37 3.01
CA GLU A 115 -0.24 -12.20 4.20
C GLU A 115 -1.53 -12.37 4.98
N VAL A 116 -2.30 -11.29 5.16
CA VAL A 116 -3.63 -11.36 5.80
C VAL A 116 -4.55 -12.29 5.01
N LYS A 117 -4.61 -12.14 3.68
CA LYS A 117 -5.44 -13.00 2.84
C LYS A 117 -5.08 -14.48 2.94
N VAL A 118 -3.78 -14.82 2.92
CA VAL A 118 -3.32 -16.20 3.06
C VAL A 118 -3.68 -16.77 4.43
N ARG A 119 -3.57 -15.97 5.51
CA ARG A 119 -3.97 -16.39 6.86
C ARG A 119 -5.47 -16.63 6.96
N ASP A 120 -6.29 -15.80 6.31
CA ASP A 120 -7.74 -15.96 6.29
C ASP A 120 -8.14 -17.24 5.54
N GLU A 121 -7.54 -17.51 4.37
CA GLU A 121 -7.76 -18.75 3.60
C GLU A 121 -7.32 -20.00 4.40
N GLN A 122 -6.21 -19.92 5.14
CA GLN A 122 -5.78 -21.02 6.01
C GLN A 122 -6.73 -21.26 7.19
N ALA A 123 -7.30 -20.20 7.76
CA ALA A 123 -8.28 -20.32 8.83
C ALA A 123 -9.55 -21.03 8.35
N GLU A 124 -10.04 -20.68 7.17
CA GLU A 124 -11.22 -21.31 6.54
C GLU A 124 -10.99 -22.82 6.25
N LEU A 125 -9.80 -23.20 5.79
CA LEU A 125 -9.44 -24.60 5.57
C LEU A 125 -9.34 -25.42 6.86
N ILE A 126 -8.85 -24.81 7.94
CA ILE A 126 -8.79 -25.47 9.25
C ILE A 126 -10.21 -25.66 9.81
N GLU A 127 -11.08 -24.65 9.67
CA GLU A 127 -12.47 -24.72 10.12
C GLU A 127 -13.25 -25.82 9.36
N SER A 128 -13.19 -25.83 8.03
CA SER A 128 -13.81 -26.88 7.22
C SER A 128 -13.24 -28.29 7.49
N THR A 129 -11.93 -28.43 7.71
CA THR A 129 -11.33 -29.73 8.09
C THR A 129 -11.84 -30.19 9.45
N ARG A 130 -12.00 -29.27 10.40
CA ARG A 130 -12.53 -29.57 11.73
C ARG A 130 -13.97 -30.07 11.64
N GLU A 131 -14.82 -29.43 10.84
CA GLU A 131 -16.21 -29.86 10.64
C GLU A 131 -16.30 -31.28 10.09
N VAL A 132 -15.50 -31.62 9.08
CA VAL A 132 -15.45 -32.98 8.50
C VAL A 132 -15.00 -34.02 9.52
N VAL A 133 -14.02 -33.69 10.37
CA VAL A 133 -13.56 -34.59 11.44
C VAL A 133 -14.63 -34.77 12.52
N GLU A 134 -15.33 -33.71 12.90
CA GLU A 134 -16.44 -33.78 13.87
C GLU A 134 -17.60 -34.64 13.33
N GLU A 135 -17.96 -34.48 12.04
CA GLU A 135 -18.98 -35.32 11.38
C GLU A 135 -18.55 -36.80 11.37
N THR A 136 -17.30 -37.08 10.98
CA THR A 136 -16.76 -38.45 10.91
C THR A 136 -16.64 -39.12 12.28
N LYS A 137 -16.41 -38.35 13.35
CA LYS A 137 -16.25 -38.86 14.72
C LYS A 137 -17.57 -39.19 15.40
N THR A 138 -18.71 -38.85 14.79
CA THR A 138 -20.02 -39.32 15.26
C THR A 138 -20.03 -40.85 15.13
N PRO A 139 -19.93 -41.62 16.22
CA PRO A 139 -19.84 -43.07 16.11
C PRO A 139 -21.14 -43.59 15.49
N ALA A 140 -21.02 -44.42 14.44
CA ALA A 140 -22.15 -45.17 13.94
C ALA A 140 -22.84 -45.86 15.14
N PRO A 141 -24.18 -45.88 15.20
CA PRO A 141 -24.88 -46.56 16.29
C PRO A 141 -24.36 -47.98 16.36
N VAL A 142 -23.76 -48.36 17.50
CA VAL A 142 -23.30 -49.72 17.74
C VAL A 142 -24.55 -50.59 17.83
N ILE A 143 -24.93 -51.19 16.71
CA ILE A 143 -25.98 -52.22 16.66
C ILE A 143 -25.35 -53.47 17.26
N ASN A 144 -25.55 -53.69 18.56
CA ASN A 144 -25.27 -55.00 19.14
C ASN A 144 -26.14 -56.05 18.42
N GLY A 145 -25.57 -57.23 18.16
CA GLY A 145 -26.21 -58.34 17.43
C GLY A 145 -27.51 -58.89 18.02
N ASN A 146 -28.03 -58.27 19.07
CA ASN A 146 -29.30 -58.59 19.73
C ASN A 146 -30.40 -57.54 19.45
N GLY A 147 -30.17 -56.55 18.58
CA GLY A 147 -31.18 -55.56 18.20
C GLY A 147 -31.51 -54.50 19.26
N PHE A 148 -30.68 -54.33 20.28
CA PHE A 148 -30.87 -53.32 21.33
C PHE A 148 -29.79 -52.24 21.26
N THR A 149 -30.20 -50.98 21.11
CA THR A 149 -29.35 -49.80 21.18
C THR A 149 -29.02 -49.49 22.63
N VAL A 150 -27.73 -49.53 23.00
CA VAL A 150 -27.26 -49.13 24.33
C VAL A 150 -26.58 -47.76 24.21
N PRO A 151 -26.98 -46.75 24.99
CA PRO A 151 -26.32 -45.45 24.96
C PRO A 151 -24.88 -45.56 25.48
N ALA A 152 -23.94 -44.98 24.74
CA ALA A 152 -22.53 -44.94 25.13
C ALA A 152 -22.37 -44.07 26.40
N ILE A 153 -22.08 -44.70 27.53
CA ILE A 153 -21.72 -44.01 28.77
C ILE A 153 -20.22 -43.66 28.68
N THR A 154 -19.92 -42.40 28.42
CA THR A 154 -18.56 -41.84 28.54
C THR A 154 -18.25 -41.53 30.01
N ARG A 155 -17.09 -42.01 30.49
CA ARG A 155 -16.46 -41.59 31.75
C ARG A 155 -15.43 -40.52 31.49
#